data_AF-A0A5J6QJ70-F1
#
_entry.id   AF-A0A5J6QJ70-F1
#
_cell.length_a   1.000
_cell.length_b   1.000
_cell.length_c   1.000
_cell.angle_alpha   90.00
_cell.angle_beta   90.00
_cell.angle_gamma   90.00
#
_symmetry.space_group_name_H-M   'P 1'
#
loop_
_entity.id
_entity.type
_entity.pdbx_description
1 polymer ?
#
loop_
_entity_poly.entity_id
_entity_poly.type
_entity_poly.pdbx_seq_one_letter_code
_entity_poly.pdbx_strand_id
1 'polypeptide(L)'
;MKLVRMLTSLALISACGGAYAFGEINRLPGSQILAAGDIEQVTCPVGGKYDCLTWPNNLYELSMQNICFTADVSCGYSCKGFIAKKNGVNTLYVLGGLSGLASSDLQMFNCPSKF
;
A
#
# COMPACT_ATOMS: atom_id res chain seq x y z
N MET A 1 1.92 47.31 -39.35
CA MET A 1 3.06 46.83 -38.53
C MET A 1 2.49 46.50 -37.15
N LYS A 2 2.22 45.22 -36.89
CA LYS A 2 2.99 44.32 -36.02
C LYS A 2 2.92 44.70 -34.53
N LEU A 3 2.11 43.93 -33.78
CA LEU A 3 2.43 43.19 -32.54
C LEU A 3 1.08 42.97 -31.82
N VAL A 4 0.40 41.82 -31.97
CA VAL A 4 0.74 40.53 -31.33
C VAL A 4 1.21 40.73 -29.89
N ARG A 5 0.31 40.54 -28.92
CA ARG A 5 0.52 39.61 -27.80
C ARG A 5 -0.75 39.50 -26.97
N MET A 6 -1.56 38.52 -27.38
CA MET A 6 -2.62 37.89 -26.63
C MET A 6 -2.03 37.39 -25.30
N LEU A 7 -2.30 38.09 -24.20
CA LEU A 7 -1.94 37.68 -22.83
C LEU A 7 -3.00 36.72 -22.31
N THR A 8 -3.08 35.52 -22.89
CA THR A 8 -3.75 34.37 -22.27
C THR A 8 -2.71 33.65 -21.44
N SER A 9 -2.52 34.13 -20.21
CA SER A 9 -1.72 33.47 -19.20
C SER A 9 -2.29 32.07 -18.95
N LEU A 10 -1.47 31.09 -19.28
CA LEU A 10 -1.68 29.65 -19.14
C LEU A 10 -2.14 29.34 -17.70
N ALA A 11 -3.41 28.95 -17.53
CA ALA A 11 -3.86 28.33 -16.30
C ALA A 11 -3.18 26.94 -16.20
N LEU A 12 -2.10 26.84 -15.42
CA LEU A 12 -1.61 25.54 -14.96
C LEU A 12 -2.65 24.98 -13.99
N ILE A 13 -3.62 24.24 -14.53
CA ILE A 13 -4.35 23.25 -13.76
C ILE A 13 -3.33 22.17 -13.44
N SER A 14 -2.68 22.29 -12.28
CA SER A 14 -1.91 21.22 -11.68
C SER A 14 -2.87 20.10 -11.29
N ALA A 15 -3.25 19.30 -12.29
CA ALA A 15 -3.80 17.97 -12.09
C ALA A 15 -2.65 17.07 -11.62
N CYS A 16 -2.22 17.25 -10.37
CA CYS A 16 -1.51 16.18 -9.69
C CYS A 16 -2.56 15.13 -9.34
N GLY A 17 -2.78 14.23 -10.30
CA GLY A 17 -3.54 13.01 -10.10
C GLY A 17 -2.89 12.18 -9.00
N GLY A 18 -3.48 12.25 -7.81
CA GLY A 18 -3.47 11.16 -6.86
C GLY A 18 -4.91 10.68 -6.74
N ALA A 19 -5.40 9.92 -7.72
CA ALA A 19 -6.60 9.13 -7.53
C ALA A 19 -6.21 7.96 -6.60
N TYR A 20 -6.04 8.26 -5.31
CA TYR A 20 -5.99 7.24 -4.30
C TYR A 20 -7.35 6.56 -4.35
N ALA A 21 -7.40 5.36 -4.93
CA ALA A 21 -8.59 4.54 -4.91
C ALA A 21 -8.84 4.18 -3.45
N PHE A 22 -9.70 4.98 -2.81
CA PHE A 22 -10.29 4.68 -1.52
C PHE A 22 -10.81 3.24 -1.63
N GLY A 23 -10.13 2.32 -0.95
CA GLY A 23 -10.51 0.92 -0.86
C GLY A 23 -11.93 0.86 -0.36
N GLU A 24 -12.84 0.61 -1.29
CA GLU A 24 -14.28 0.70 -1.06
C GLU A 24 -14.64 -0.28 0.05
N ILE A 25 -14.82 0.22 1.28
CA ILE A 25 -15.30 -0.55 2.44
C ILE A 25 -16.58 -1.33 2.08
N ASN A 26 -17.36 -0.78 1.14
CA ASN A 26 -18.57 -1.38 0.57
C ASN A 26 -18.31 -2.70 -0.17
N ARG A 27 -17.07 -3.06 -0.47
CA ARG A 27 -16.69 -4.36 -1.04
C ARG A 27 -16.53 -5.46 0.01
N LEU A 28 -16.40 -5.09 1.29
CA LEU A 28 -16.23 -6.02 2.40
C LEU A 28 -17.38 -7.02 2.59
N PRO A 29 -18.68 -6.67 2.44
CA PRO A 29 -19.77 -7.64 2.62
C PRO A 29 -19.55 -8.91 1.80
N GLY A 30 -19.62 -10.06 2.47
CA GLY A 30 -19.34 -11.37 1.87
C GLY A 30 -17.87 -11.74 1.71
N SER A 31 -16.93 -10.93 2.24
CA SER A 31 -15.50 -11.27 2.29
C SER A 31 -15.18 -12.08 3.54
N GLN A 32 -14.16 -12.93 3.46
CA GLN A 32 -13.56 -13.60 4.62
C GLN A 32 -12.34 -12.81 5.09
N ILE A 33 -12.26 -12.48 6.37
CA ILE A 33 -11.03 -11.93 6.97
C ILE A 33 -10.02 -13.07 7.09
N LEU A 34 -8.86 -12.91 6.45
CA LEU A 34 -7.79 -13.91 6.49
C LEU A 34 -6.78 -13.64 7.60
N ALA A 35 -6.45 -12.36 7.80
CA ALA A 35 -5.46 -11.93 8.79
C ALA A 35 -5.75 -10.49 9.20
N ALA A 36 -5.37 -10.11 10.42
CA ALA A 36 -5.60 -8.78 10.99
C ALA A 36 -4.56 -8.48 12.07
N GLY A 37 -4.19 -7.22 12.21
CA GLY A 37 -3.26 -6.79 13.24
C GLY A 37 -2.44 -5.57 12.87
N ASP A 38 -1.29 -5.46 13.52
CA ASP A 38 -0.26 -4.48 13.20
C ASP A 38 0.46 -4.92 11.92
N ILE A 39 0.60 -3.96 11.01
CA ILE A 39 1.31 -4.09 9.74
C ILE A 39 2.60 -3.31 9.90
N GLU A 40 3.71 -4.01 9.75
CA GLU A 40 5.06 -3.49 9.90
C GLU A 40 5.83 -3.65 8.58
N GLN A 41 6.67 -2.67 8.26
CA GLN A 41 7.57 -2.80 7.12
C GLN A 41 8.66 -3.82 7.47
N VAL A 42 8.87 -4.81 6.60
CA VAL A 42 9.90 -5.83 6.84
C VAL A 42 11.26 -5.22 6.54
N THR A 43 12.06 -5.06 7.59
CA THR A 43 13.44 -4.60 7.46
C THR A 43 14.32 -5.75 6.94
N CYS A 44 15.30 -5.43 6.08
CA CYS A 44 16.25 -6.43 5.59
C CYS A 44 16.97 -7.11 6.77
N PRO A 45 16.96 -8.46 6.85
CA PRO A 45 17.65 -9.18 7.92
C PRO A 45 19.16 -8.94 7.87
N VAL A 46 19.74 -8.59 9.02
CA VAL A 46 21.19 -8.40 9.16
C VAL A 46 21.85 -9.78 9.23
N GLY A 47 22.76 -10.09 8.30
CA GLY A 47 23.45 -11.40 8.29
C GLY A 47 23.84 -11.98 6.93
N GLY A 48 23.70 -11.22 5.84
CA GLY A 48 24.36 -11.51 4.56
C GLY A 48 23.72 -12.59 3.66
N LYS A 49 22.64 -13.25 4.10
CA LYS A 49 21.87 -14.17 3.23
C LYS A 49 21.01 -13.44 2.19
N TYR A 50 20.71 -12.16 2.41
CA TYR A 50 19.88 -11.34 1.52
C TYR A 50 20.66 -10.11 1.05
N ASP A 51 20.45 -9.72 -0.20
CA ASP A 51 21.01 -8.48 -0.74
C ASP A 51 20.15 -7.28 -0.34
N CYS A 52 20.57 -6.60 0.73
CA CYS A 52 19.85 -5.45 1.26
C CYS A 52 19.85 -4.24 0.32
N LEU A 53 20.73 -4.17 -0.69
CA LEU A 53 20.71 -3.09 -1.69
C LEU A 53 19.49 -3.18 -2.61
N THR A 54 18.98 -4.40 -2.80
CA THR A 54 17.78 -4.67 -3.61
C THR A 54 16.54 -4.94 -2.76
N TRP A 55 16.60 -4.69 -1.44
CA TRP A 55 15.50 -5.03 -0.56
C TRP A 55 14.25 -4.20 -0.86
N PRO A 56 13.09 -4.84 -1.04
CA PRO A 56 11.85 -4.13 -1.39
C PRO A 56 11.40 -3.22 -0.24
N ASN A 57 11.20 -1.94 -0.54
CA ASN A 57 10.66 -0.96 0.42
C ASN A 57 9.14 -1.08 0.62
N ASN A 58 8.46 -1.87 -0.21
CA ASN A 58 7.01 -2.09 -0.15
C ASN A 58 6.66 -3.47 0.43
N LEU A 59 7.60 -4.13 1.11
CA LEU A 59 7.40 -5.40 1.77
C LEU A 59 6.93 -5.18 3.21
N TYR A 60 5.79 -5.77 3.55
CA TYR A 60 5.16 -5.67 4.86
C TYR A 60 4.89 -7.05 5.45
N GLU A 61 4.80 -7.12 6.78
CA GLU A 61 4.35 -8.28 7.53
C GLU A 61 3.21 -7.92 8.47
N LEU A 62 2.33 -8.90 8.73
CA LEU A 62 1.45 -8.87 9.89
C LEU A 62 2.19 -9.52 11.05
N SER A 63 2.65 -8.72 12.02
CA SER A 63 3.70 -9.09 12.99
C SER A 63 3.42 -10.37 13.79
N MET A 64 2.15 -10.71 13.99
CA MET A 64 1.74 -11.88 14.77
C MET A 64 1.42 -13.14 13.93
N GLN A 65 1.43 -13.05 12.60
CA GLN A 65 0.89 -14.10 11.73
C GLN A 65 1.91 -14.69 10.75
N ASN A 66 3.16 -14.22 10.72
CA ASN A 66 4.21 -14.68 9.78
C ASN A 66 3.76 -14.63 8.30
N ILE A 67 2.86 -13.70 7.98
CA ILE A 67 2.34 -13.46 6.64
C ILE A 67 2.98 -12.17 6.13
N CYS A 68 3.69 -12.29 5.01
CA CYS A 68 4.27 -11.19 4.29
C CYS A 68 3.52 -10.91 2.99
N PHE A 69 3.53 -9.66 2.57
CA PHE A 69 2.90 -9.20 1.33
C PHE A 69 3.56 -7.93 0.85
N THR A 70 3.46 -7.68 -0.45
CA THR A 70 3.84 -6.39 -1.05
C THR A 70 2.60 -5.53 -1.22
N ALA A 71 2.65 -4.27 -0.80
CA ALA A 71 1.55 -3.34 -0.97
C ALA A 71 2.05 -1.94 -1.32
N ASP A 72 1.35 -1.25 -2.22
CA ASP A 72 1.62 0.15 -2.54
C ASP A 72 0.84 1.06 -1.58
N VAL A 73 1.13 0.93 -0.28
CA VAL A 73 0.51 1.72 0.80
C VAL A 73 1.60 2.34 1.66
N SER A 74 1.46 3.63 1.99
CA SER A 74 2.38 4.29 2.91
C SER A 74 1.97 4.04 4.37
N CYS A 75 2.34 2.91 4.93
CA CYS A 75 2.33 2.71 6.38
C CYS A 75 3.69 3.13 6.92
N GLY A 76 3.78 4.33 7.53
CA GLY A 76 5.04 4.95 7.98
C GLY A 76 6.02 3.99 8.66
N TYR A 77 5.97 3.88 9.99
CA TYR A 77 6.75 2.87 10.73
C TYR A 77 5.90 1.64 11.07
N SER A 78 4.61 1.87 11.35
CA SER A 78 3.59 0.83 11.51
C SER A 78 2.20 1.41 11.26
N CYS A 79 1.27 0.54 10.89
CA CYS A 79 -0.15 0.86 10.80
C CYS A 79 -0.97 -0.35 11.28
N LYS A 80 -2.28 -0.18 11.46
CA LYS A 80 -3.18 -1.31 11.74
C LYS A 80 -3.96 -1.66 10.48
N GLY A 81 -4.37 -2.91 10.33
CA GLY A 81 -5.17 -3.30 9.17
C GLY A 81 -5.56 -4.77 9.18
N PHE A 82 -6.14 -5.19 8.07
CA PHE A 82 -6.51 -6.57 7.85
C PHE A 82 -6.50 -6.91 6.36
N ILE A 83 -6.36 -8.19 6.06
CA ILE A 83 -6.46 -8.74 4.71
C ILE A 83 -7.78 -9.49 4.62
N ALA A 84 -8.59 -9.16 3.62
CA ALA A 84 -9.82 -9.88 3.34
C ALA A 84 -9.75 -10.54 1.96
N LYS A 85 -10.46 -11.67 1.82
CA LYS A 85 -10.58 -12.42 0.58
C LYS A 85 -12.02 -12.43 0.08
N LYS A 86 -12.20 -12.15 -1.21
CA LYS A 86 -13.47 -12.25 -1.90
C LYS A 86 -13.24 -12.70 -3.34
N ASN A 87 -14.00 -13.70 -3.80
CA ASN A 87 -13.91 -14.24 -5.16
C ASN A 87 -12.47 -14.60 -5.59
N GLY A 88 -11.65 -15.11 -4.66
CA GLY A 88 -10.27 -15.50 -4.94
C GLY A 88 -9.23 -14.37 -4.84
N VAL A 89 -9.67 -13.12 -4.70
CA VAL A 89 -8.79 -11.95 -4.60
C VAL A 89 -8.54 -11.61 -3.14
N ASN A 90 -7.27 -11.41 -2.77
CA ASN A 90 -6.88 -10.92 -1.44
C ASN A 90 -6.63 -9.43 -1.52
N THR A 91 -7.20 -8.69 -0.59
CA THR A 91 -7.17 -7.23 -0.57
C THR A 91 -6.74 -6.74 0.81
N LEU A 92 -5.74 -5.85 0.85
CA LEU A 92 -5.33 -5.17 2.08
C LEU A 92 -6.31 -4.07 2.42
N TYR A 93 -6.59 -3.91 3.71
CA TYR A 93 -7.35 -2.80 4.25
C TYR A 93 -6.54 -2.18 5.39
N VAL A 94 -6.02 -0.97 5.16
CA VAL A 94 -5.25 -0.22 6.16
C VAL A 94 -6.18 0.70 6.97
N LEU A 95 -6.06 0.64 8.29
CA LEU A 95 -6.71 1.49 9.28
C LEU A 95 -5.76 2.63 9.63
N GLY A 96 -5.89 3.80 8.98
CA GLY A 96 -5.03 4.95 9.25
C GLY A 96 -5.55 6.30 8.73
N GLY A 97 -5.93 7.19 9.65
CA GLY A 97 -6.06 8.64 9.43
C GLY A 97 -7.15 9.14 8.45
N LEU A 98 -7.21 10.47 8.25
CA LEU A 98 -8.24 11.28 7.56
C LEU A 98 -8.63 10.85 6.12
N SER A 99 -8.03 9.80 5.57
CA SER A 99 -7.99 9.48 4.14
C SER A 99 -8.73 8.19 3.77
N GLY A 100 -9.41 7.53 4.71
CA GLY A 100 -10.17 6.30 4.43
C GLY A 100 -9.29 5.06 4.21
N LEU A 101 -9.95 3.93 3.93
CA LEU A 101 -9.29 2.65 3.66
C LEU A 101 -8.53 2.75 2.33
N ALA A 102 -7.26 2.34 2.30
CA ALA A 102 -6.54 2.10 1.06
C ALA A 102 -6.53 0.59 0.79
N SER A 103 -6.76 0.19 -0.46
CA SER A 103 -6.77 -1.22 -0.84
C SER A 103 -5.91 -1.51 -2.07
N SER A 104 -5.07 -2.53 -1.95
CA SER A 104 -4.33 -3.12 -3.06
C SER A 104 -4.63 -4.61 -3.11
N ASP A 105 -4.78 -5.15 -4.32
CA ASP A 105 -4.63 -6.57 -4.54
C ASP A 105 -3.20 -6.96 -4.13
N LEU A 106 -3.06 -8.11 -3.47
CA LEU A 106 -1.78 -8.55 -2.95
C LEU A 106 -1.60 -10.05 -3.09
N GLN A 107 -0.34 -10.45 -3.20
CA GLN A 107 0.08 -11.83 -3.02
C GLN A 107 0.60 -11.99 -1.59
N MET A 108 -0.01 -12.93 -0.86
CA MET A 108 0.48 -13.33 0.46
C MET A 108 1.50 -14.45 0.29
N PHE A 109 2.56 -14.40 1.07
CA PHE A 109 3.58 -15.44 1.15
C PHE A 109 4.16 -15.52 2.57
N ASN A 110 4.89 -16.60 2.85
CA ASN A 110 5.58 -16.74 4.13
C ASN A 110 6.73 -15.74 4.21
N CYS A 111 6.87 -15.06 5.34
CA CYS A 111 7.97 -14.12 5.51
C CYS A 111 9.33 -14.81 5.36
N PRO A 112 10.33 -14.10 4.79
CA PRO A 112 11.68 -14.62 4.71
C PRO A 112 12.22 -14.96 6.11
N SER A 113 13.05 -15.99 6.20
CA SER A 113 13.72 -16.32 7.47
C SER A 113 14.52 -15.12 7.94
N LYS A 114 14.27 -14.68 9.18
CA LYS A 114 15.02 -13.60 9.82
C LYS A 114 16.42 -14.05 10.29
N PHE A 115 16.76 -15.35 10.15
CA PHE A 115 18.01 -15.99 10.57
C PHE A 115 18.59 -16.96 9.53
#